data_AF-T0SEQ4-F1
#
_entry.id   AF-T0SEQ4-F1
#
_cell.length_a   1.000
_cell.length_b   1.000
_cell.length_c   1.000
_cell.angle_alpha   90.00
_cell.angle_beta   90.00
_cell.angle_gamma   90.00
#
_symmetry.space_group_name_H-M   'P 1'
#
loop_
_entity.id
_entity.type
_entity.pdbx_description
1 polymer ?
#
loop_
_entity_poly.entity_id
_entity_poly.type
_entity_poly.pdbx_seq_one_letter_code
_entity_poly.pdbx_strand_id
1 'polypeptide(L)'
;MSEVEIIDDGRQTKKLSELKMIQETYEKNYHDIPFRCRLTDFGKELYLKHHYPNMHLEEIARIAYLVGAYHVDELTYMTHYLCSYGNHLVIEEPQALIDSYLKQLSEMKAVYQE
;
A
#
# COMPACT_ATOMS: atom_id res chain seq x y z
N MET A 1 -8.46 44.27 -36.35
CA MET A 1 -7.48 43.90 -35.30
C MET A 1 -8.31 43.33 -34.18
N SER A 2 -8.34 42.01 -34.05
CA SER A 2 -9.20 41.33 -33.08
C SER A 2 -8.44 41.22 -31.77
N GLU A 3 -8.97 41.82 -30.69
CA GLU A 3 -8.48 41.61 -29.33
C GLU A 3 -8.64 40.13 -28.97
N VAL A 4 -7.55 39.53 -28.52
CA VAL A 4 -7.56 38.17 -27.96
C VAL A 4 -7.91 38.31 -26.48
N GLU A 5 -9.13 37.91 -26.11
CA GLU A 5 -9.52 37.79 -24.71
C GLU A 5 -8.80 36.60 -24.08
N ILE A 6 -8.00 36.87 -23.06
CA ILE A 6 -7.37 35.84 -22.24
C ILE A 6 -8.46 35.24 -21.35
N ILE A 7 -8.89 34.03 -21.68
CA ILE A 7 -9.85 33.25 -20.87
C ILE A 7 -9.09 32.77 -19.63
N ASP A 8 -9.31 33.42 -18.49
CA ASP A 8 -8.89 32.93 -17.19
C ASP A 8 -9.74 31.70 -16.83
N ASP A 9 -9.20 30.49 -17.07
CA ASP A 9 -9.90 29.20 -16.91
C ASP A 9 -10.22 28.83 -15.44
N GLY A 10 -10.13 29.77 -14.50
CA GLY A 10 -10.46 29.54 -13.08
C GLY A 10 -9.65 28.45 -12.37
N ARG A 11 -8.62 27.89 -13.02
CA ARG A 11 -7.75 26.85 -12.45
C ARG A 11 -6.80 27.50 -11.45
N GLN A 12 -7.23 27.60 -10.20
CA GLN A 12 -6.34 27.96 -9.09
C GLN A 12 -5.22 26.92 -8.98
N THR A 13 -4.01 27.32 -9.34
CA THR A 13 -2.80 26.52 -9.12
C THR A 13 -2.39 26.66 -7.65
N LYS A 14 -2.29 25.52 -6.94
CA LYS A 14 -1.87 25.51 -5.54
C LYS A 14 -0.37 25.71 -5.45
N LYS A 15 0.10 26.47 -4.45
CA LYS A 15 1.54 26.61 -4.20
C LYS A 15 2.13 25.26 -3.78
N LEU A 16 3.40 25.02 -4.09
CA LEU A 16 4.10 23.78 -3.74
C LEU A 16 3.99 23.44 -2.24
N SER A 17 4.02 24.45 -1.37
CA SER A 17 3.84 24.30 0.08
C SER A 17 2.42 23.85 0.46
N GLU A 18 1.40 24.31 -0.26
CA GLU A 18 0.01 23.89 -0.04
C GLU A 18 -0.23 22.47 -0.57
N LEU A 19 0.38 22.12 -1.71
CA LEU A 19 0.36 20.75 -2.24
C LEU A 19 1.02 19.77 -1.26
N LYS A 20 2.16 20.14 -0.67
CA LYS A 20 2.82 19.35 0.37
C LYS A 20 1.94 19.20 1.61
N MET A 21 1.33 20.27 2.10
CA MET A 21 0.43 20.18 3.26
C MET A 21 -0.79 19.29 2.98
N ILE A 22 -1.35 19.36 1.79
CA ILE A 22 -2.47 18.50 1.36
C ILE A 22 -2.00 17.05 1.28
N GLN A 23 -0.82 16.80 0.70
CA GLN A 23 -0.22 15.47 0.64
C GLN A 23 0.04 14.90 2.04
N GLU A 24 0.68 15.65 2.92
CA GLU A 24 0.96 15.24 4.31
C GLU A 24 -0.33 14.99 5.10
N THR A 25 -1.37 15.79 4.86
CA THR A 25 -2.68 15.61 5.49
C THR A 25 -3.39 14.37 4.96
N TYR A 26 -3.27 14.10 3.66
CA TYR A 26 -3.81 12.90 3.05
C TYR A 26 -3.06 11.66 3.59
N GLU A 27 -1.73 11.65 3.52
CA GLU A 27 -0.88 10.56 4.02
C GLU A 27 -1.14 10.24 5.50
N LYS A 28 -1.40 11.25 6.35
CA LYS A 28 -1.73 11.07 7.78
C LYS A 28 -3.14 10.56 8.07
N ASN A 29 -4.13 10.87 7.23
CA ASN A 29 -5.55 10.57 7.51
C ASN A 29 -6.14 9.49 6.58
N TYR A 30 -5.31 8.85 5.75
CA TYR A 30 -5.75 7.81 4.81
C TYR A 30 -5.06 6.46 5.05
N HIS A 31 -4.16 6.30 6.02
CA HIS A 31 -3.56 4.99 6.33
C HIS A 31 -3.96 4.55 7.74
N ASP A 32 -5.24 4.23 7.89
CA ASP A 32 -5.86 4.04 9.21
C ASP A 32 -5.85 2.59 9.69
N ILE A 33 -5.67 1.61 8.81
CA ILE A 33 -5.74 0.20 9.17
C ILE A 33 -4.33 -0.36 9.35
N PRO A 34 -3.86 -0.57 10.58
CA PRO A 34 -2.57 -1.19 10.82
C PRO A 34 -2.61 -2.66 10.40
N PHE A 35 -1.48 -3.17 9.90
CA PHE A 35 -1.32 -4.57 9.59
C PHE A 35 0.04 -5.08 10.07
N ARG A 36 0.10 -6.39 10.29
CA ARG A 36 1.34 -7.09 10.63
C ARG A 36 1.43 -8.39 9.85
N CYS A 37 2.57 -8.56 9.18
CA CYS A 37 2.91 -9.77 8.47
C CYS A 37 4.23 -10.32 8.99
N ARG A 38 4.29 -11.61 9.28
CA ARG A 38 5.54 -12.30 9.60
C ARG A 38 6.26 -12.67 8.31
N LEU A 39 7.55 -12.40 8.25
CA LEU A 39 8.42 -12.69 7.13
C LEU A 39 9.40 -13.82 7.45
N THR A 40 9.78 -14.56 6.41
CA THR A 40 10.99 -15.41 6.42
C THR A 40 12.23 -14.56 6.14
N ASP A 41 13.43 -15.12 6.33
CA ASP A 41 14.69 -14.42 6.01
C ASP A 41 14.72 -13.93 4.54
N PHE A 42 14.23 -14.76 3.61
CA PHE A 42 14.10 -14.36 2.21
C PHE A 42 13.03 -13.27 2.00
N GLY A 43 11.93 -13.31 2.75
CA GLY A 43 10.91 -12.25 2.75
C GLY A 43 11.48 -10.90 3.21
N LYS A 44 12.39 -10.92 4.19
CA LYS A 44 13.13 -9.72 4.65
C LYS A 44 14.00 -9.14 3.53
N GLU A 45 14.66 -9.98 2.73
CA GLU A 45 15.44 -9.53 1.56
C GLU A 45 14.56 -8.91 0.47
N LEU A 46 13.36 -9.46 0.22
CA LEU A 46 12.40 -8.90 -0.74
C LEU A 46 11.94 -7.50 -0.33
N TYR A 47 11.65 -7.29 0.96
CA TYR A 47 11.31 -5.96 1.50
C TYR A 47 12.42 -4.94 1.22
N LEU A 48 13.68 -5.29 1.44
CA LEU A 48 14.81 -4.36 1.25
C LEU A 48 14.94 -3.86 -0.21
N LYS A 49 14.41 -4.60 -1.19
CA LYS A 49 14.47 -4.21 -2.61
C LYS A 49 13.31 -3.32 -3.06
N HIS A 50 12.11 -3.49 -2.48
CA HIS A 50 10.87 -2.90 -3.00
C HIS A 50 9.89 -2.46 -1.90
N HIS A 51 10.36 -1.89 -0.80
CA HIS A 51 9.47 -1.45 0.28
C HIS A 51 8.74 -0.14 -0.03
N TYR A 52 7.50 -0.06 0.46
CA TYR A 52 6.78 1.20 0.57
C TYR A 52 7.32 2.03 1.74
N PRO A 53 7.37 3.38 1.61
CA PRO A 53 7.84 4.26 2.68
C PRO A 53 6.97 4.19 3.95
N ASN A 54 5.70 3.78 3.83
CA ASN A 54 4.76 3.64 4.95
C ASN A 54 4.81 2.27 5.63
N MET A 55 5.85 1.48 5.34
CA MET A 55 6.06 0.17 5.94
C MET A 55 7.47 0.09 6.51
N HIS A 56 7.59 -0.48 7.70
CA HIS A 56 8.86 -0.73 8.36
C HIS A 56 8.99 -2.18 8.77
N LEU A 57 10.24 -2.59 8.96
CA LEU A 57 10.55 -3.93 9.41
C LEU A 57 10.86 -3.90 10.91
N GLU A 58 10.12 -4.69 11.68
CA GLU A 58 10.37 -4.91 13.11
C GLU A 58 10.94 -6.29 13.33
N GLU A 59 11.95 -6.41 14.20
CA GLU A 59 12.51 -7.70 14.57
C GLU A 59 12.25 -7.98 16.04
N ILE A 60 11.39 -8.97 16.31
CA ILE A 60 10.98 -9.35 17.67
C ILE A 60 11.34 -10.82 17.86
N ALA A 61 12.16 -11.12 18.88
CA ALA A 61 12.59 -12.49 19.19
C ALA A 61 13.22 -13.24 17.98
N ARG A 62 14.00 -12.54 17.15
CA ARG A 62 14.61 -13.03 15.89
C ARG A 62 13.61 -13.38 14.79
N ILE A 63 12.38 -12.91 14.89
CA ILE A 63 11.37 -13.04 13.85
C ILE A 63 11.20 -11.67 13.20
N ALA A 64 11.28 -11.63 11.87
CA ALA A 64 11.06 -10.41 11.09
C ALA A 64 9.56 -10.21 10.86
N TYR A 65 9.09 -9.00 11.13
CA TYR A 65 7.72 -8.56 10.91
C TYR A 65 7.72 -7.36 9.97
N LEU A 66 6.91 -7.43 8.92
CA LEU A 66 6.51 -6.28 8.12
C LEU A 66 5.32 -5.63 8.80
N VAL A 67 5.50 -4.39 9.23
CA VAL A 67 4.48 -3.58 9.90
C VAL A 67 4.22 -2.34 9.07
N GLY A 68 2.96 -1.95 8.97
CA GLY A 68 2.57 -0.73 8.28
C GLY A 68 1.08 -0.47 8.46
N ALA A 69 0.56 0.47 7.68
CA ALA A 69 -0.88 0.73 7.61
C ALA A 69 -1.32 0.93 6.16
N TYR A 70 -2.59 0.64 5.89
CA TYR A 70 -3.20 0.76 4.56
C TYR A 70 -4.58 1.42 4.66
N HIS A 71 -5.04 2.04 3.57
CA HIS A 71 -6.44 2.50 3.48
C HIS A 71 -7.37 1.35 3.08
N VAL A 72 -8.64 1.42 3.47
CA VAL A 72 -9.65 0.44 3.01
C VAL A 72 -9.77 0.38 1.47
N ASP A 73 -9.65 1.52 0.79
CA ASP A 73 -9.68 1.58 -0.68
C ASP A 73 -8.44 0.94 -1.33
N GLU A 74 -7.35 0.82 -0.59
CA GLU A 74 -6.09 0.22 -1.04
C GLU A 74 -6.00 -1.28 -0.71
N LEU A 75 -7.02 -1.87 -0.07
CA LEU A 75 -6.99 -3.27 0.37
C LEU A 75 -6.63 -4.24 -0.77
N THR A 76 -7.21 -4.04 -1.95
CA THR A 76 -6.94 -4.88 -3.15
C THR A 76 -5.50 -4.72 -3.64
N TYR A 77 -4.98 -3.50 -3.59
CA TYR A 77 -3.61 -3.20 -3.99
C TYR A 77 -2.61 -3.80 -3.00
N MET A 78 -2.90 -3.64 -1.70
CA MET A 78 -2.12 -4.21 -0.61
C MET A 78 -2.04 -5.72 -0.72
N THR A 79 -3.16 -6.39 -0.95
CA THR A 79 -3.19 -7.85 -1.12
C THR A 79 -2.40 -8.31 -2.34
N HIS A 80 -2.47 -7.58 -3.46
CA HIS A 80 -1.66 -7.90 -4.65
C HIS A 80 -0.16 -7.76 -4.37
N TYR A 81 0.24 -6.70 -3.66
CA TYR A 81 1.62 -6.54 -3.20
C TYR A 81 2.05 -7.69 -2.28
N LEU A 82 1.23 -8.08 -1.30
CA LEU A 82 1.54 -9.19 -0.41
C LEU A 82 1.64 -10.53 -1.15
N CYS A 83 0.84 -10.75 -2.20
CA CYS A 83 0.93 -11.95 -3.05
C CYS A 83 2.29 -12.07 -3.75
N SER A 84 2.98 -10.96 -4.01
CA SER A 84 4.33 -10.98 -4.60
C SER A 84 5.39 -11.65 -3.70
N TYR A 85 5.13 -11.71 -2.38
CA TYR A 85 5.99 -12.43 -1.44
C TYR A 85 5.77 -13.95 -1.46
N GLY A 86 4.67 -14.43 -2.04
CA GLY A 86 4.32 -15.84 -2.07
C GLY A 86 4.35 -16.50 -0.68
N ASN A 87 5.11 -17.59 -0.55
CA ASN A 87 5.19 -18.36 0.70
C ASN A 87 6.12 -17.74 1.76
N HIS A 88 6.72 -16.58 1.48
CA HIS A 88 7.69 -15.92 2.36
C HIS A 88 7.04 -14.94 3.34
N LEU A 89 5.72 -14.83 3.31
CA LEU A 89 4.91 -13.90 4.08
C LEU A 89 3.70 -14.61 4.69
N VAL A 90 3.42 -14.33 5.95
CA VAL A 90 2.22 -14.77 6.67
C VAL A 90 1.56 -13.56 7.30
N ILE A 91 0.34 -13.24 6.88
CA ILE A 91 -0.45 -12.14 7.47
C ILE A 91 -0.98 -12.62 8.82
N GLU A 92 -0.69 -11.89 9.90
CA GLU A 92 -1.20 -12.20 11.24
C GLU A 92 -2.44 -11.35 11.57
N GLU A 93 -2.46 -10.09 11.12
CA GLU A 93 -3.55 -9.15 11.35
C GLU A 93 -3.52 -8.04 10.28
N PRO A 94 -4.67 -7.41 9.96
CA PRO A 94 -6.03 -7.70 10.43
C PRO A 94 -6.74 -8.80 9.63
N GLN A 95 -7.84 -9.34 10.15
CA GLN A 95 -8.61 -10.41 9.49
C GLN A 95 -9.10 -10.01 8.08
N ALA A 96 -9.52 -8.76 7.89
CA ALA A 96 -9.95 -8.26 6.58
C ALA A 96 -8.87 -8.40 5.50
N LEU A 97 -7.60 -8.23 5.88
CA LEU A 97 -6.46 -8.38 4.97
C LEU A 97 -6.24 -9.86 4.63
N ILE A 98 -6.37 -10.74 5.64
CA ILE A 98 -6.29 -12.20 5.45
C ILE A 98 -7.37 -12.68 4.49
N ASP A 99 -8.63 -12.26 4.69
CA ASP A 99 -9.75 -12.69 3.86
C ASP A 99 -9.59 -12.24 2.40
N SER A 100 -9.15 -10.99 2.20
CA SER A 100 -8.88 -10.46 0.85
C SER A 100 -7.70 -11.19 0.18
N TYR A 101 -6.66 -11.53 0.94
CA TYR A 101 -5.50 -12.29 0.44
C TYR A 101 -5.90 -13.71 0.01
N LEU A 102 -6.67 -14.42 0.84
CA LEU A 102 -7.18 -15.75 0.53
C LEU A 102 -8.09 -15.75 -0.71
N LYS A 103 -8.89 -14.69 -0.88
CA LYS A 103 -9.71 -14.51 -2.07
C LYS A 103 -8.84 -14.42 -3.33
N GLN A 104 -7.82 -13.56 -3.34
CA GLN A 104 -6.90 -13.43 -4.49
C GLN A 104 -6.19 -14.74 -4.81
N LEU A 105 -5.69 -15.46 -3.79
CA LEU A 105 -5.05 -16.76 -4.00
C LEU A 105 -6.01 -17.79 -4.60
N SER A 106 -7.28 -17.77 -4.17
CA SER A 106 -8.31 -18.66 -4.71
C SER A 106 -8.63 -18.33 -6.17
N GLU A 107 -8.73 -17.04 -6.52
CA GLU A 107 -8.91 -16.57 -7.90
C GLU A 107 -7.72 -16.97 -8.79
N MET A 108 -6.48 -16.78 -8.31
CA MET A 108 -5.27 -17.21 -9.03
C MET A 108 -5.23 -18.72 -9.24
N LYS A 109 -5.64 -19.50 -8.22
CA LYS A 109 -5.70 -20.96 -8.32
C LYS A 109 -6.74 -21.42 -9.34
N ALA A 110 -7.90 -20.76 -9.39
CA ALA A 110 -9.00 -21.13 -10.29
C ALA A 110 -8.58 -21.11 -11.77
N VAL A 111 -7.71 -20.18 -12.17
CA VAL A 111 -7.19 -20.05 -13.55
C VAL A 111 -6.48 -21.33 -14.04
N TYR A 112 -5.90 -22.13 -13.15
CA TYR A 112 -5.19 -23.37 -13.49
C TYR A 112 -6.05 -24.63 -13.31
N GLN A 113 -7.32 -24.47 -12.92
CA GLN A 113 -8.27 -25.57 -12.75
C GLN A 113 -9.31 -25.65 -13.88
N GLU A 114 -9.19 -24.78 -14.89
CA GLU A 114 -9.85 -24.88 -16.21
C GLU A 114 -9.02 -25.73 -17.18
#